data_AF-A0A2I0SNL3-F1
#
_entry.id   AF-A0A2I0SNL3-F1
#
_cell.length_a   1.000
_cell.length_b   1.000
_cell.length_c   1.000
_cell.angle_alpha   90.00
_cell.angle_beta   90.00
_cell.angle_gamma   90.00
#
_symmetry.space_group_name_H-M   'P 1'
#
loop_
_entity.id
_entity.type
_entity.pdbx_description
1 polymer ?
#
loop_
_entity_poly.entity_id
_entity_poly.type
_entity_poly.pdbx_seq_one_letter_code
_entity_poly.pdbx_strand_id
1 'polypeptide(L)' 'MSAMPRYVRSSTSLHHVRWLRSSRSTGMNNCVETARPSTGPWSGMVAVRDSKNTAGPALLFTPGVWEGFITGLN' A
#
# COMPACT_ATOMS: atom_id res chain seq x y z
N MET A 1 3.94 -11.53 -15.28
CA MET A 1 4.83 -10.35 -15.18
C MET A 1 3.96 -9.14 -14.85
N SER A 2 4.00 -8.65 -13.60
CA SER A 2 3.23 -7.47 -13.21
C SER A 2 3.99 -6.24 -13.69
N ALA A 3 3.47 -5.55 -14.70
CA ALA A 3 4.08 -4.32 -15.19
C ALA A 3 4.03 -3.27 -14.07
N MET A 4 5.21 -2.81 -13.63
CA MET A 4 5.26 -1.71 -12.66
C MET A 4 4.61 -0.48 -13.29
N PRO A 5 3.72 0.24 -12.57
CA PRO A 5 3.22 1.52 -13.05
C PRO A 5 4.42 2.43 -13.22
N ARG A 6 4.75 2.82 -14.45
CA ARG A 6 5.97 3.59 -14.76
C ARG A 6 6.05 4.96 -14.04
N TYR A 7 4.96 5.36 -13.37
CA TYR A 7 4.82 6.65 -12.67
C TYR A 7 4.43 6.54 -11.19
N VAL A 8 4.14 5.34 -10.66
CA VAL A 8 3.75 5.20 -9.25
C VAL A 8 4.85 4.46 -8.50
N ARG A 9 5.41 5.12 -7.49
CA ARG A 9 6.41 4.54 -6.60
C ARG A 9 5.85 3.25 -6.00
N SER A 10 6.58 2.15 -6.17
CA SER A 10 6.14 0.83 -5.69
C SER A 10 7.34 -0.05 -5.34
N SER A 11 7.11 -1.05 -4.48
CA SER A 11 8.14 -2.00 -4.05
C SER A 11 7.53 -3.37 -3.74
N THR A 12 8.21 -4.45 -4.12
CA THR A 12 7.95 -5.82 -3.63
C THR A 12 8.75 -6.16 -2.38
N SER A 13 9.74 -5.33 -2.02
CA SER A 13 10.61 -5.52 -0.86
C SER A 13 10.22 -4.52 0.23
N LEU A 14 9.32 -4.95 1.10
CA LEU A 14 8.91 -4.26 2.32
C LEU A 14 9.01 -5.24 3.49
N HIS A 15 10.23 -5.39 3.99
CA HIS A 15 10.54 -6.30 5.09
C HIS A 15 10.22 -5.63 6.44
N HIS A 16 9.86 -6.43 7.44
CA HIS A 16 9.61 -5.98 8.82
C HIS A 16 8.52 -4.92 8.97
N VAL A 17 7.60 -4.80 8.01
CA VAL A 17 6.43 -3.92 8.13
C VAL A 17 5.22 -4.69 8.62
N ARG A 18 4.41 -4.04 9.47
CA ARG A 18 3.14 -4.61 9.95
C ARG A 18 2.01 -4.18 9.01
N TRP A 19 1.46 -5.16 8.29
CA TRP A 19 0.29 -4.96 7.44
C TRP A 19 -1.01 -4.99 8.26
N LEU A 20 -1.88 -4.04 8.00
CA LEU A 20 -3.22 -3.93 8.56
C LEU A 20 -4.22 -4.13 7.43
N ARG A 21 -4.98 -5.22 7.48
CA ARG A 21 -6.07 -5.48 6.53
C ARG A 21 -7.26 -4.59 6.83
N SER A 22 -7.91 -4.08 5.79
CA SER A 22 -9.14 -3.32 5.93
C SER A 22 -10.26 -4.18 6.51
N SER A 23 -11.03 -3.62 7.45
CA SER A 23 -12.26 -4.26 7.97
C SER A 23 -13.36 -4.37 6.91
N ARG A 24 -13.24 -3.65 5.79
CA ARG A 24 -14.15 -3.72 4.65
C ARG A 24 -13.79 -4.84 3.67
N SER A 25 -12.64 -5.48 3.84
CA SER A 25 -12.23 -6.64 3.03
C SER A 25 -13.06 -7.86 3.42
N THR A 26 -14.25 -7.99 2.84
CA THR A 26 -15.19 -9.09 3.10
C THR A 26 -15.35 -9.96 1.86
N GLY A 27 -15.30 -11.29 2.07
CA GLY A 27 -15.39 -12.28 0.99
C GLY A 27 -14.34 -12.01 -0.10
N MET A 28 -14.82 -11.79 -1.33
CA MET A 28 -13.98 -11.51 -2.50
C MET A 28 -13.85 -10.03 -2.86
N ASN A 29 -14.32 -9.09 -2.03
CA ASN A 29 -14.34 -7.65 -2.33
C ASN A 29 -13.45 -6.80 -1.42
N ASN A 30 -13.08 -5.61 -1.92
CA ASN A 30 -12.36 -4.56 -1.18
C ASN A 30 -11.03 -5.00 -0.53
N CYS A 31 -10.31 -5.94 -1.14
CA CYS A 31 -9.13 -6.58 -0.57
C CYS A 31 -7.93 -5.63 -0.55
N VAL A 32 -7.77 -4.89 0.55
CA VAL A 32 -6.69 -3.91 0.72
C VAL A 32 -6.04 -4.09 2.07
N GLU A 33 -4.70 -4.05 2.10
CA GLU A 33 -3.92 -3.91 3.32
C GLU A 33 -3.03 -2.67 3.23
N THR A 34 -2.84 -2.01 4.38
CA THR A 34 -1.95 -0.86 4.49
C THR A 34 -0.85 -1.11 5.51
N ALA A 35 0.31 -0.48 5.33
CA ALA A 35 1.39 -0.51 6.29
C ALA A 35 2.11 0.84 6.34
N ARG A 36 2.76 1.11 7.47
CA ARG A 36 3.67 2.25 7.65
C ARG A 36 5.08 1.71 7.87
N PRO A 37 5.93 1.67 6.83
CA PRO A 37 7.33 1.29 7.01
C PRO A 37 8.01 2.30 7.95
N SER A 38 8.71 1.79 8.97
CA SER A 38 9.43 2.59 9.96
C SER A 38 10.94 2.62 9.70
N THR A 39 11.45 1.71 8.85
CA THR A 39 12.88 1.54 8.58
C THR A 39 13.15 1.42 7.08
N GLY A 40 14.40 1.71 6.68
CA GLY A 40 14.84 1.57 5.29
C GLY A 40 14.39 2.71 4.37
N PRO A 41 14.57 2.55 3.04
CA PRO A 41 14.39 3.63 2.06
C PRO A 41 12.94 4.12 1.93
N TRP A 42 11.98 3.36 2.45
CA TRP A 42 10.54 3.67 2.38
C TRP A 42 9.99 4.15 3.73
N SER A 43 10.85 4.43 4.71
CA SER A 43 10.43 4.94 6.01
C SER A 43 9.63 6.24 5.87
N GLY A 44 8.56 6.37 6.65
CA GLY A 44 7.67 7.53 6.62
C GLY A 44 6.66 7.54 5.47
N MET A 45 6.59 6.48 4.66
CA MET A 45 5.57 6.32 3.61
C MET A 45 4.34 5.57 4.12
N VAL A 46 3.28 5.62 3.32
CA VAL A 46 2.12 4.73 3.42
C VAL A 46 2.20 3.71 2.30
N ALA A 47 2.31 2.44 2.66
CA ALA A 47 2.30 1.34 1.71
C ALA A 47 0.89 0.76 1.59
N VAL A 48 0.43 0.49 0.37
CA VAL A 48 -0.89 -0.07 0.07
C VAL A 48 -0.74 -1.25 -0.88
N ARG A 49 -1.35 -2.39 -0.58
CA ARG A 49 -1.34 -3.57 -1.45
C ARG A 49 -2.69 -4.28 -1.48
N ASP A 50 -2.85 -5.13 -2.49
CA ASP A 50 -3.94 -6.08 -2.58
C ASP A 50 -3.75 -7.22 -1.57
N SER A 51 -4.73 -7.46 -0.70
CA SER A 51 -4.69 -8.56 0.27
C SER A 51 -4.63 -9.94 -0.38
N LYS A 52 -5.13 -10.10 -1.62
CA LYS A 52 -5.10 -11.36 -2.36
C LYS A 52 -3.75 -11.64 -3.00
N ASN A 53 -2.95 -10.60 -3.23
CA ASN A 53 -1.66 -10.70 -3.92
C ASN A 53 -0.54 -10.09 -3.06
N THR A 54 -0.29 -10.70 -1.90
CA THR A 54 0.69 -10.20 -0.91
C THR A 54 2.14 -10.26 -1.39
N ALA A 55 2.44 -11.08 -2.40
CA ALA A 55 3.74 -11.16 -3.07
C ALA A 55 3.92 -10.11 -4.19
N GLY A 56 2.85 -9.42 -4.58
CA GLY A 56 2.87 -8.34 -5.56
C GLY A 56 3.47 -7.04 -5.01
N PRO A 57 3.71 -6.05 -5.89
CA PRO A 57 4.23 -4.76 -5.47
C PRO A 57 3.19 -4.00 -4.64
N ALA A 58 3.64 -3.39 -3.54
CA ALA A 58 2.87 -2.39 -2.81
C ALA A 58 3.10 -1.01 -3.43
N LEU A 59 2.04 -0.22 -3.57
CA LEU A 59 2.13 1.20 -3.91
C LEU A 59 2.59 1.99 -2.69
N LEU A 60 3.42 3.01 -2.91
CA LEU A 60 4.02 3.82 -1.86
C LEU A 60 3.62 5.29 -2.04
N PHE A 61 2.92 5.82 -1.03
CA PHE A 61 2.46 7.20 -0.98
C PHE A 61 3.22 7.99 0.08
N THR A 62 3.50 9.26 -0.19
CA THR A 62 3.87 10.18 0.88
C THR A 62 2.62 10.46 1.74
N PRO A 63 2.78 10.83 3.02
CA PRO A 63 1.64 11.15 3.88
C PRO A 63 0.71 12.22 3.27
N GLY A 64 1.27 13.30 2.72
CA GLY A 64 0.46 14.37 2.09
C GLY A 64 -0.36 13.91 0.89
N VAL A 65 0.19 13.04 0.04
CA VAL A 65 -0.56 12.46 -1.10
C VAL A 65 -1.65 11.51 -0.60
N TRP A 66 -1.36 10.72 0.43
CA TRP A 66 -2.34 9.83 1.05
C TRP A 66 -3.52 10.58 1.66
N GLU A 67 -3.25 11.65 2.40
CA GLU A 67 -4.31 12.51 2.95
C GLU A 67 -5.13 13.20 1.86
N GLY A 68 -4.46 13.70 0.81
CA GLY A 68 -5.15 14.29 -0.35
C GLY A 68 -6.05 13.28 -1.07
N PHE A 69 -5.59 12.04 -1.23
CA PHE A 69 -6.40 10.94 -1.78
C PHE A 69 -7.64 10.68 -0.93
N ILE A 70 -7.50 10.54 0.40
CA ILE A 70 -8.64 10.31 1.30
C ILE A 70 -9.62 11.49 1.24
N THR A 71 -9.12 12.71 1.26
CA THR A 71 -9.95 13.93 1.24
C THR A 71 -10.79 14.00 -0.04
N GLY A 72 -10.27 13.56 -1.17
CA GLY A 72 -11.01 13.55 -2.45
C GLY A 72 -12.04 12.44 -2.61
N LEU A 73 -12.16 11.52 -1.65
CA LEU A 73 -13.20 10.46 -1.65
C LEU A 73 -14.50 10.88 -0.96
N ASN A 74 -14.51 12.08 -0.38
CA ASN A 74 -15.68 12.71 0.26
C ASN A 74 -16.33 13.72 -0.69
#